data_AF-A0A355T593-F1
#
_entry.id   AF-A0A355T593-F1
#
_cell.length_a   1.000
_cell.length_b   1.000
_cell.length_c   1.000
_cell.angle_alpha   90.00
_cell.angle_beta   90.00
_cell.angle_gamma   90.00
#
_symmetry.space_group_name_H-M   'P 1'
#
loop_
_entity.id
_entity.type
_entity.pdbx_description
1 polymer ?
#
loop_
_entity_poly.entity_id
_entity_poly.type
_entity_poly.pdbx_seq_one_letter_code
_entity_poly.pdbx_strand_id
1 'polypeptide(L)'
;VEWGLASEVVPGDQLMGRARALALEIAANAPLAVQSAKRMMRMGLNEPFGEHVNHVYLQLLPLLRTEDVKEGMAAFVEKRDADFKGR
;
A
#
# COMPACT_ATOMS: atom_id res chain seq x y z
N VAL A 1 14.57 -17.21 4.51
CA VAL A 1 13.45 -16.62 3.75
C VAL A 1 12.96 -17.49 2.59
N GLU A 2 13.71 -18.50 2.16
CA GLU A 2 13.43 -19.31 0.95
C GLU A 2 12.03 -19.94 0.89
N TRP A 3 11.41 -20.21 2.03
CA TRP A 3 10.06 -20.80 2.10
C TRP A 3 8.92 -19.76 2.10
N GLY A 4 9.24 -18.47 2.04
CA GLY A 4 8.26 -17.38 1.99
C GLY A 4 7.56 -17.04 3.32
N LEU A 5 7.90 -17.71 4.43
CA LEU A 5 7.32 -17.41 5.75
C LEU A 5 7.75 -16.05 6.31
N ALA A 6 8.94 -15.58 5.94
CA ALA A 6 9.48 -14.28 6.31
C ALA A 6 9.99 -13.56 5.06
N SER A 7 9.79 -12.24 5.02
CA SER A 7 10.18 -11.39 3.88
C SER A 7 11.69 -11.11 3.82
N GLU A 8 12.36 -11.03 4.97
CA GLU A 8 13.79 -10.64 5.06
C GLU A 8 14.44 -11.28 6.29
N VAL A 9 15.76 -11.52 6.23
CA VAL A 9 16.60 -11.94 7.38
C VAL A 9 17.73 -10.94 7.51
N VAL A 10 17.93 -10.41 8.71
CA VAL A 10 18.97 -9.43 9.05
C VAL A 10 19.71 -9.82 10.32
N PRO A 11 20.93 -9.30 10.59
CA PRO A 11 21.57 -9.41 11.89
C PRO A 11 20.66 -8.95 13.03
N GLY A 12 20.75 -9.62 14.18
CA GLY A 12 19.79 -9.43 15.28
C GLY A 12 19.77 -7.99 15.83
N ASP A 13 20.91 -7.32 15.85
CA ASP A 13 21.08 -5.91 16.25
C ASP A 13 20.46 -4.92 15.25
N GLN A 14 20.20 -5.34 14.01
CA GLN A 14 19.60 -4.52 12.96
C GLN A 14 18.09 -4.71 12.81
N LEU A 15 17.52 -5.75 13.44
CA LEU A 15 16.12 -6.16 13.29
C LEU A 15 15.13 -4.98 13.44
N MET A 16 15.23 -4.27 14.56
CA MET A 16 14.30 -3.17 14.86
C MET A 16 14.49 -1.97 13.94
N GLY A 17 15.74 -1.69 13.55
CA GLY A 17 16.05 -0.63 12.59
C GLY A 17 15.42 -0.93 11.23
N ARG A 18 15.61 -2.15 10.73
CA ARG A 18 15.06 -2.57 9.43
C ARG A 18 13.54 -2.63 9.43
N ALA A 19 12.93 -3.20 10.47
CA ALA A 19 11.47 -3.28 10.57
C ALA A 19 10.82 -1.89 10.60
N ARG A 20 11.42 -0.92 11.31
CA ARG A 20 10.94 0.47 11.32
C ARG A 20 11.12 1.16 9.98
N ALA A 21 12.24 0.94 9.29
CA ALA A 21 12.46 1.49 7.96
C ALA A 21 11.36 1.02 6.98
N LEU A 22 11.02 -0.27 6.99
CA LEU A 22 9.92 -0.80 6.18
C LEU A 22 8.57 -0.21 6.57
N ALA A 23 8.31 -0.05 7.87
CA ALA A 23 7.07 0.58 8.34
C ALA A 23 6.94 2.04 7.88
N LEU A 24 8.04 2.79 7.87
CA LEU A 24 8.08 4.17 7.38
C LEU A 24 7.88 4.25 5.86
N GLU A 25 8.47 3.32 5.10
CA GLU A 25 8.24 3.22 3.67
C GLU A 25 6.76 2.99 3.35
N ILE A 26 6.10 2.10 4.09
CA ILE A 26 4.65 1.88 3.94
C ILE A 26 3.87 3.14 4.35
N ALA A 27 4.22 3.76 5.46
CA ALA A 27 3.54 4.95 6.00
C ALA A 27 3.70 6.20 5.12
N ALA A 28 4.70 6.25 4.23
CA ALA A 28 4.88 7.32 3.26
C ALA A 28 3.89 7.25 2.08
N ASN A 29 3.08 6.20 1.97
CA ASN A 29 2.05 6.06 0.93
C ASN A 29 0.68 6.54 1.41
N ALA A 30 -0.22 6.81 0.46
CA ALA A 30 -1.61 7.19 0.75
C ALA A 30 -2.31 6.14 1.65
N PRO A 31 -2.71 6.50 2.89
CA PRO A 31 -3.21 5.53 3.87
C PRO A 31 -4.40 4.70 3.38
N LEU A 32 -5.36 5.34 2.70
CA LEU A 32 -6.55 4.66 2.18
C LEU A 32 -6.22 3.70 1.02
N ALA A 33 -5.21 4.02 0.22
CA ALA A 33 -4.75 3.14 -0.86
C ALA A 33 -4.07 1.89 -0.29
N VAL A 34 -3.15 2.04 0.67
CA VAL A 34 -2.47 0.91 1.33
C VAL A 34 -3.47 -0.04 1.99
N GLN A 35 -4.43 0.50 2.73
CA GLN A 35 -5.47 -0.29 3.38
C GLN A 35 -6.36 -1.03 2.38
N SER A 36 -6.75 -0.36 1.30
CA SER A 36 -7.56 -0.96 0.24
C SER A 36 -6.81 -2.06 -0.50
N ALA A 37 -5.54 -1.84 -0.85
CA ALA A 37 -4.69 -2.84 -1.49
C ALA A 37 -4.56 -4.10 -0.63
N LYS A 38 -4.25 -3.94 0.68
CA LYS A 38 -4.15 -5.06 1.62
C LYS A 38 -5.48 -5.83 1.75
N ARG A 39 -6.62 -5.12 1.74
CA ARG A 39 -7.95 -5.75 1.80
C ARG A 39 -8.22 -6.56 0.54
N MET A 40 -7.96 -6.00 -0.64
CA MET A 40 -8.19 -6.69 -1.91
C MET A 40 -7.28 -7.91 -2.06
N MET A 41 -5.99 -7.81 -1.70
CA MET A 41 -5.07 -8.96 -1.71
C MET A 41 -5.59 -10.13 -0.87
N ARG A 42 -6.20 -9.87 0.30
CA ARG A 42 -6.78 -10.92 1.14
C ARG A 42 -8.06 -11.51 0.55
N MET A 43 -8.88 -10.67 -0.06
CA MET A 43 -10.13 -11.08 -0.68
C MET A 43 -9.87 -11.96 -1.91
N GLY A 44 -8.89 -11.59 -2.75
CA GLY A 44 -8.52 -12.35 -3.96
C GLY A 44 -7.97 -13.75 -3.70
N LEU A 45 -7.62 -14.10 -2.46
CA LEU A 45 -7.28 -15.48 -2.09
C LEU A 45 -8.49 -16.42 -2.08
N ASN A 46 -9.71 -15.88 -2.04
CA ASN A 46 -10.95 -16.65 -1.88
C ASN A 46 -11.94 -16.45 -3.04
N GLU A 47 -11.55 -15.72 -4.09
CA GLU A 47 -12.44 -15.34 -5.20
C GLU A 47 -11.88 -15.78 -6.57
N PRO A 48 -12.74 -16.14 -7.53
CA PRO A 48 -12.34 -16.29 -8.92
C PRO A 48 -11.78 -14.98 -9.48
N PHE A 49 -10.76 -15.07 -10.33
CA PHE A 49 -10.05 -13.91 -10.88
C PHE A 49 -10.99 -12.86 -11.51
N GLY A 50 -11.97 -13.29 -12.30
CA GLY A 50 -12.89 -12.38 -13.00
C GLY A 50 -13.77 -11.56 -12.04
N GLU A 51 -14.26 -12.19 -10.97
CA GLU A 51 -15.05 -11.50 -9.93
C GLU A 51 -14.15 -10.54 -9.15
N HIS A 52 -12.94 -10.99 -8.80
CA HIS A 52 -12.00 -10.20 -8.04
C HIS A 52 -11.57 -8.92 -8.77
N VAL A 53 -11.34 -8.98 -10.08
CA VAL A 53 -11.04 -7.77 -10.90
C VAL A 53 -12.15 -6.73 -10.80
N ASN A 54 -13.43 -7.16 -10.82
CA ASN A 54 -14.55 -6.25 -10.66
C ASN A 54 -14.58 -5.61 -9.26
N HIS A 55 -14.29 -6.38 -8.20
CA HIS A 55 -14.19 -5.86 -6.84
C HIS A 55 -13.06 -4.85 -6.67
N VAL A 56 -11.88 -5.12 -7.25
CA VAL A 56 -10.75 -4.18 -7.27
C VAL A 56 -11.14 -2.87 -7.95
N TYR A 57 -11.83 -2.94 -9.10
CA TYR A 57 -12.30 -1.76 -9.81
C TYR A 57 -13.29 -0.95 -8.97
N LEU A 58 -14.28 -1.60 -8.34
CA LEU A 58 -15.26 -0.91 -7.48
C LEU A 58 -14.59 -0.26 -6.26
N GLN A 59 -13.58 -0.90 -5.68
CA GLN A 59 -12.81 -0.35 -4.56
C GLN A 59 -11.94 0.85 -4.98
N LEU A 60 -11.48 0.91 -6.24
CA LEU A 60 -10.69 2.01 -6.77
C LEU A 60 -11.50 3.32 -6.92
N LEU A 61 -12.76 3.22 -7.35
CA LEU A 61 -13.62 4.38 -7.62
C LEU A 61 -13.70 5.42 -6.49
N PRO A 62 -13.93 5.04 -5.21
CA PRO A 62 -13.92 6.02 -4.12
C PRO A 62 -12.54 6.59 -3.85
N LEU A 63 -11.45 5.82 -4.03
CA LEU A 63 -10.08 6.31 -3.83
C LEU A 63 -9.76 7.45 -4.79
N LEU A 64 -10.19 7.37 -6.05
CA LEU A 64 -9.99 8.41 -7.06
C LEU A 64 -10.62 9.78 -6.67
N ARG A 65 -11.51 9.80 -5.67
CA ARG A 65 -12.18 11.02 -5.18
C ARG A 65 -11.53 11.61 -3.93
N THR A 66 -10.54 10.93 -3.35
CA THR A 66 -9.81 11.37 -2.14
C THR A 66 -8.92 12.58 -2.42
N GLU A 67 -8.59 13.33 -1.36
CA GLU A 67 -7.57 14.38 -1.43
C GLU A 67 -6.19 13.78 -1.73
N ASP A 68 -5.91 12.59 -1.20
CA ASP A 68 -4.63 11.89 -1.40
C ASP A 68 -4.34 11.59 -2.88
N VAL A 69 -5.34 11.26 -3.70
CA VAL A 69 -5.11 11.06 -5.15
C VAL A 69 -4.73 12.37 -5.83
N LYS A 70 -5.39 13.49 -5.49
CA LYS A 70 -5.05 14.80 -6.05
C LYS A 70 -3.64 15.23 -5.64
N GLU A 71 -3.30 15.05 -4.37
CA GLU A 71 -1.98 15.33 -3.83
C GLU A 71 -0.90 14.45 -4.47
N GLY A 72 -1.14 13.15 -4.61
CA GLY A 72 -0.20 12.24 -5.26
C GLY A 72 0.08 12.63 -6.72
N MET A 73 -0.96 13.05 -7.46
CA MET A 73 -0.79 13.58 -8.81
C MET A 73 -0.01 14.90 -8.84
N ALA A 74 -0.33 15.83 -7.94
CA ALA A 74 0.36 17.12 -7.83
C ALA A 74 1.83 16.95 -7.47
N ALA A 75 2.13 16.20 -6.41
CA ALA A 75 3.47 15.90 -5.94
C ALA A 75 4.33 15.22 -7.03
N PHE A 76 3.74 14.31 -7.81
CA PHE A 76 4.42 13.68 -8.94
C PHE A 76 4.80 14.69 -10.04
N VAL A 77 3.87 15.57 -10.42
CA VAL A 77 4.12 16.62 -11.44
C VAL A 77 5.15 17.64 -10.94
N GLU A 78 5.07 18.01 -9.66
CA GLU A 78 5.94 18.99 -9.00
C GLU A 78 7.30 18.40 -8.57
N LYS A 79 7.48 17.06 -8.68
CA LYS A 79 8.69 16.33 -8.28
C LYS A 79 9.09 16.56 -6.81
N ARG A 80 8.09 16.54 -5.92
CA ARG A 80 8.28 16.63 -4.47
C ARG A 80 7.65 15.41 -3.79
N ASP A 81 7.98 15.22 -2.53
CA ASP A 81 7.30 14.22 -1.71
C ASP A 81 5.83 14.61 -1.51
N ALA A 82 4.96 13.61 -1.51
CA ALA A 82 3.53 13.77 -1.31
C ALA A 82 3.19 13.86 0.20
N ASP A 83 2.25 14.73 0.54
CA ASP A 83 1.76 14.90 1.91
C ASP A 83 0.36 14.30 2.10
N PHE A 84 0.30 12.97 2.24
CA PHE A 84 -0.96 12.24 2.37
C PHE A 84 -1.62 12.42 3.74
N LYS A 85 -2.94 12.61 3.75
CA LYS A 85 -3.77 12.87 4.94
C LYS A 85 -4.80 11.78 5.23
N GLY A 86 -4.98 10.80 4.33
CA GLY A 86 -5.89 9.68 4.53
C GLY A 86 -7.37 10.05 4.40
N ARG A 87 -7.70 10.99 3.51
CA ARG A 87 -9.06 11.47 3.25
C ARG A 87 -9.26 11.80 1.78
#